data_AF-A0A448PEX4-F1
#
_entry.id   AF-A0A448PEX4-F1
#
_cell.length_a   1.000
_cell.length_b   1.000
_cell.length_c   1.000
_cell.angle_alpha   90.00
_cell.angle_beta   90.00
_cell.angle_gamma   90.00
#
_symmetry.space_group_name_H-M   'P 1'
#
loop_
_entity.id
_entity.type
_entity.pdbx_description
1 polymer ?
#
loop_
_entity_poly.entity_id
_entity_poly.type
_entity_poly.pdbx_seq_one_letter_code
_entity_poly.pdbx_strand_id
1 'polypeptide(L)'
;MLSSSANQRRLIRESLDALEPYGFALAGSGAIREHGITARPTEDVDLFTVMEFKSDFAQAVLTLEAHLLDLGYNVKIYRQTATFCQLVVTDSTSGRFNVDLGIDWRQNQPTQFSVGPVLSQDDAVANKIAALYSRGEPRDYLDADAIRQSALYTDAELLALAQSSDPGFDLTMFTYRLRAVETIDYRRVEPYDIDPAEYERVQRRLISWAISIESAE
;
A
#
# COMPACT_ATOMS: atom_id res chain seq x y z
N MET A 1 1.92 -27.30 1.05
CA MET A 1 1.76 -26.05 1.83
C MET A 1 2.20 -24.92 0.93
N LEU A 2 1.35 -23.92 0.69
CA LEU A 2 1.69 -22.77 -0.17
C LEU A 2 2.72 -21.87 0.53
N SER A 3 3.49 -21.10 -0.24
CA SER A 3 4.36 -20.06 0.33
C SER A 3 3.52 -18.99 1.03
N SER A 4 4.10 -18.25 1.99
CA SER A 4 3.42 -17.13 2.67
C SER A 4 2.79 -16.15 1.67
N SER A 5 3.53 -15.82 0.60
CA SER A 5 3.02 -14.98 -0.50
C SER A 5 1.84 -15.60 -1.25
N ALA A 6 1.87 -16.90 -1.55
CA ALA A 6 0.76 -17.56 -2.24
C ALA A 6 -0.50 -17.67 -1.35
N ASN A 7 -0.34 -17.88 -0.04
CA ASN A 7 -1.45 -17.83 0.92
C ASN A 7 -2.05 -16.42 1.01
N GLN A 8 -1.21 -15.38 1.08
CA GLN A 8 -1.67 -13.99 1.08
C GLN A 8 -2.45 -13.67 -0.21
N ARG A 9 -1.95 -14.07 -1.38
CA ARG A 9 -2.66 -13.87 -2.67
C ARG A 9 -3.99 -14.62 -2.73
N ARG A 10 -4.10 -15.79 -2.08
CA ARG A 10 -5.38 -16.50 -1.95
C ARG A 10 -6.33 -15.70 -1.06
N LEU A 11 -5.89 -15.27 0.12
CA LEU A 11 -6.70 -14.47 1.04
C LEU A 11 -7.21 -13.19 0.36
N ILE A 12 -6.35 -12.49 -0.38
CA ILE A 12 -6.73 -11.29 -1.14
C ILE A 12 -7.87 -11.60 -2.12
N ARG A 13 -7.75 -12.69 -2.89
CA ARG A 13 -8.75 -13.09 -3.88
C ARG A 13 -10.09 -13.39 -3.23
N GLU A 14 -10.09 -14.25 -2.20
CA GLU A 14 -11.33 -14.59 -1.47
C GLU A 14 -11.98 -13.35 -0.84
N SER A 15 -11.15 -12.43 -0.34
CA SER A 15 -11.64 -11.18 0.26
C SER A 15 -12.24 -10.25 -0.78
N LEU A 16 -11.58 -10.07 -1.93
CA LEU A 16 -12.06 -9.21 -3.01
C LEU A 16 -13.31 -9.79 -3.69
N ASP A 17 -13.42 -11.11 -3.82
CA ASP A 17 -14.63 -11.77 -4.33
C ASP A 17 -15.83 -11.50 -3.40
N ALA A 18 -15.65 -11.59 -2.08
CA ALA A 18 -16.70 -11.28 -1.11
C ALA A 18 -17.05 -9.79 -1.05
N LEU A 19 -16.08 -8.92 -1.37
CA LEU A 19 -16.21 -7.46 -1.30
C LEU A 19 -16.59 -6.80 -2.62
N GLU A 20 -16.80 -7.57 -3.70
CA GLU A 20 -17.15 -7.07 -5.03
C GLU A 20 -18.33 -6.06 -5.01
N PRO A 21 -19.44 -6.32 -4.28
CA PRO A 21 -20.57 -5.39 -4.24
C PRO A 21 -20.26 -4.03 -3.63
N TYR A 22 -19.14 -3.91 -2.91
CA TYR A 22 -18.75 -2.72 -2.14
C TYR A 22 -17.55 -1.99 -2.75
N GLY A 23 -17.15 -2.32 -3.98
CA GLY A 23 -16.17 -1.55 -4.75
C GLY A 23 -14.72 -1.59 -4.25
N PHE A 24 -14.37 -2.55 -3.41
CA PHE A 24 -13.02 -2.71 -2.87
C PHE A 24 -12.01 -3.13 -3.94
N ALA A 25 -10.78 -2.64 -3.80
CA ALA A 25 -9.64 -3.05 -4.60
C ALA A 25 -8.40 -3.20 -3.71
N LEU A 26 -7.46 -4.05 -4.13
CA LEU A 26 -6.15 -4.15 -3.50
C LEU A 26 -5.40 -2.82 -3.65
N ALA A 27 -4.94 -2.28 -2.54
CA ALA A 27 -4.21 -1.03 -2.41
C ALA A 27 -2.81 -1.27 -1.80
N GLY A 28 -2.19 -0.19 -1.31
CA GLY A 28 -0.95 -0.28 -0.54
C GLY A 28 0.21 -0.92 -1.30
N SER A 29 1.13 -1.56 -0.56
CA SER A 29 2.33 -2.16 -1.18
C SER A 29 1.98 -3.41 -2.00
N GLY A 30 0.85 -4.04 -1.70
CA GLY A 30 0.32 -5.15 -2.49
C GLY A 30 0.00 -4.72 -3.93
N ALA A 31 -0.62 -3.54 -4.10
CA ALA A 31 -0.95 -3.03 -5.43
C ALA A 31 0.29 -2.77 -6.31
N ILE A 32 1.28 -2.04 -5.81
CA ILE A 32 2.51 -1.77 -6.59
C ILE A 32 3.32 -3.06 -6.85
N ARG A 33 3.18 -4.10 -6.01
CA ARG A 33 3.74 -5.43 -6.27
C ARG A 33 3.04 -6.13 -7.43
N GLU A 34 1.71 -6.07 -7.53
CA GLU A 34 0.98 -6.64 -8.67
C GLU A 34 1.34 -5.95 -9.99
N HIS A 35 1.63 -4.64 -9.95
CA HIS A 35 2.16 -3.88 -11.09
C HIS A 35 3.65 -4.13 -11.37
N GLY A 36 4.33 -4.98 -10.59
CA GLY A 36 5.73 -5.34 -10.81
C GLY A 36 6.75 -4.27 -10.41
N ILE A 37 6.35 -3.25 -9.65
CA ILE A 37 7.23 -2.15 -9.22
C ILE A 37 8.14 -2.59 -8.06
N THR A 38 7.66 -3.49 -7.21
CA THR A 38 8.46 -4.02 -6.09
C THR A 38 8.31 -5.53 -5.98
N ALA A 39 9.38 -6.19 -5.52
CA ALA A 39 9.41 -7.61 -5.21
C ALA A 39 9.46 -7.90 -3.70
N ARG A 40 9.54 -6.86 -2.86
CA ARG A 40 9.68 -7.04 -1.41
C ARG A 40 8.44 -7.70 -0.80
N PRO A 41 8.59 -8.47 0.29
CA PRO A 41 7.44 -8.96 1.05
C PRO A 41 6.54 -7.80 1.51
N THR A 42 5.22 -8.03 1.51
CA THR A 42 4.24 -7.10 2.08
C THR A 42 3.67 -7.71 3.36
N GLU A 43 3.76 -6.96 4.45
CA GLU A 43 3.27 -7.40 5.76
C GLU A 43 1.75 -7.41 5.83
N ASP A 44 1.14 -6.35 5.30
CA ASP A 44 -0.29 -6.09 5.40
C ASP A 44 -0.99 -6.30 4.04
N VAL A 45 -2.28 -6.61 4.12
CA VAL A 45 -3.21 -6.62 2.99
C VAL A 45 -4.12 -5.39 3.11
N ASP A 46 -3.93 -4.41 2.22
CA ASP A 46 -4.75 -3.21 2.18
C ASP A 46 -5.86 -3.40 1.12
N LEU A 47 -7.13 -3.44 1.53
CA LEU A 47 -8.27 -3.48 0.60
C LEU A 47 -9.09 -2.22 0.80
N PHE A 48 -9.03 -1.29 -0.15
CA PHE A 48 -9.68 0.02 -0.01
C PHE A 48 -10.83 0.18 -1.02
N THR A 49 -11.90 0.84 -0.55
CA THR A 49 -13.02 1.31 -1.37
C THR A 49 -13.07 2.83 -1.39
N VAL A 50 -14.07 3.40 -2.04
CA VAL A 50 -14.27 4.84 -2.25
C VAL A 50 -15.39 5.41 -1.37
N MET A 51 -15.43 6.73 -1.23
CA MET A 51 -16.34 7.43 -0.30
C MET A 51 -17.83 7.15 -0.56
N GLU A 52 -18.18 6.83 -1.80
CA GLU A 52 -19.52 6.46 -2.23
C GLU A 52 -20.06 5.24 -1.49
N PHE A 53 -19.20 4.31 -1.07
CA PHE A 53 -19.57 3.10 -0.32
C PHE A 53 -19.54 3.27 1.20
N LYS A 54 -19.38 4.51 1.70
CA LYS A 54 -19.29 4.76 3.15
C LYS A 54 -20.49 4.25 3.94
N SER A 55 -21.70 4.35 3.40
CA SER A 55 -22.91 3.82 4.05
C SER A 55 -22.89 2.30 4.19
N ASP A 56 -22.20 1.61 3.27
CA ASP A 56 -22.15 0.15 3.21
C ASP A 56 -20.91 -0.43 3.90
N PHE A 57 -19.96 0.42 4.34
CA PHE A 57 -18.67 -0.02 4.90
C PHE A 57 -18.82 -1.00 6.07
N ALA A 58 -19.73 -0.73 7.01
CA ALA A 58 -19.97 -1.65 8.12
C ALA A 58 -20.52 -3.01 7.66
N GLN A 59 -21.39 -3.01 6.64
CA GLN A 59 -21.92 -4.23 6.05
C GLN A 59 -20.86 -5.00 5.25
N ALA A 60 -19.94 -4.29 4.59
CA ALA A 60 -18.80 -4.88 3.90
C ALA A 60 -17.87 -5.64 4.87
N VAL A 61 -17.57 -5.04 6.03
CA VAL A 61 -16.78 -5.70 7.11
C VAL A 61 -17.45 -7.00 7.56
N LEU A 62 -18.76 -6.96 7.85
CA LEU A 62 -19.52 -8.16 8.26
C LEU A 62 -19.55 -9.24 7.17
N THR A 63 -19.69 -8.82 5.91
CA THR A 63 -19.71 -9.74 4.76
C THR A 63 -18.36 -10.45 4.61
N LEU A 64 -17.25 -9.71 4.73
CA LEU A 64 -15.92 -10.30 4.70
C LEU A 64 -15.69 -11.26 5.86
N GLU A 65 -16.05 -10.85 7.08
CA GLU A 65 -15.88 -11.69 8.28
C GLU A 65 -16.63 -13.02 8.13
N ALA A 66 -17.91 -12.98 7.76
CA ALA A 66 -18.70 -14.19 7.54
C ALA A 66 -18.11 -15.09 6.45
N HIS A 67 -17.70 -14.51 5.31
CA HIS A 67 -17.09 -15.27 4.21
C HIS A 67 -15.79 -15.97 4.63
N LEU A 68 -14.92 -15.27 5.33
CA LEU A 68 -13.65 -15.85 5.79
C LEU A 68 -13.87 -16.93 6.86
N LEU A 69 -14.85 -16.75 7.76
CA LEU A 69 -15.23 -17.78 8.74
C LEU A 69 -15.76 -19.04 8.04
N ASP A 70 -16.57 -18.90 7.00
CA ASP A 70 -17.10 -20.03 6.21
C ASP A 70 -16.00 -20.79 5.47
N LEU A 71 -14.93 -20.10 5.07
CA LEU A 71 -13.71 -20.70 4.51
C LEU A 71 -12.79 -21.34 5.57
N GLY A 72 -13.16 -21.28 6.85
CA GLY A 72 -12.43 -21.88 7.96
C GLY A 72 -11.31 -21.01 8.55
N TYR A 73 -11.21 -19.74 8.15
CA TYR A 73 -10.32 -18.80 8.83
C TYR A 73 -10.88 -18.40 10.20
N ASN A 74 -10.02 -17.97 11.10
CA ASN A 74 -10.40 -17.19 12.26
C ASN A 74 -10.17 -15.70 11.96
N VAL A 75 -11.16 -14.88 12.29
CA VAL A 75 -11.11 -13.42 12.08
C VAL A 75 -11.21 -12.73 13.42
N LYS A 76 -10.34 -11.76 13.65
CA LYS A 76 -10.41 -10.88 14.83
C LYS A 76 -10.33 -9.42 14.39
N ILE A 77 -11.38 -8.67 14.66
CA ILE A 77 -11.41 -7.22 14.48
C ILE A 77 -10.69 -6.55 15.66
N TYR A 78 -9.71 -5.70 15.37
CA TYR A 78 -8.93 -4.96 16.37
C TYR A 78 -9.39 -3.52 16.55
N ARG A 79 -9.76 -2.89 15.43
CA ARG A 79 -10.21 -1.50 15.40
C ARG A 79 -11.18 -1.34 14.26
N GLN A 80 -12.29 -0.66 14.52
CA GLN A 80 -13.26 -0.29 13.50
C GLN A 80 -13.75 1.14 13.74
N THR A 81 -13.84 1.89 12.66
CA THR A 81 -14.45 3.22 12.58
C THR A 81 -15.44 3.23 11.41
N ALA A 82 -16.05 4.38 11.12
CA ALA A 82 -16.96 4.52 9.98
C ALA A 82 -16.28 4.41 8.61
N THR A 83 -14.95 4.45 8.53
CA THR A 83 -14.20 4.49 7.26
C THR A 83 -12.95 3.62 7.25
N PHE A 84 -12.73 2.85 8.32
CA PHE A 84 -11.54 2.02 8.47
C PHE A 84 -11.82 0.83 9.38
N CYS A 85 -11.30 -0.34 9.04
CA CYS A 85 -11.35 -1.53 9.88
C CYS A 85 -10.05 -2.31 9.76
N GLN A 86 -9.40 -2.56 10.89
CA GLN A 86 -8.23 -3.44 10.98
C GLN A 86 -8.66 -4.77 11.57
N LEU A 87 -8.37 -5.84 10.85
CA LEU A 87 -8.61 -7.22 11.26
C LEU A 87 -7.36 -8.08 11.10
N VAL A 88 -7.30 -9.15 11.88
CA VAL A 88 -6.30 -10.19 11.73
C VAL A 88 -7.01 -11.46 11.31
N VAL A 89 -6.54 -12.03 10.22
CA VAL A 89 -7.01 -13.32 9.69
C VAL A 89 -5.96 -14.36 10.02
N THR A 90 -6.36 -15.44 10.68
CA THR A 90 -5.49 -16.58 10.96
C THR A 90 -6.08 -17.86 10.39
N ASP A 91 -5.21 -18.72 9.89
CA ASP A 91 -5.53 -20.12 9.65
C ASP A 91 -4.35 -20.97 10.14
N SER A 92 -4.69 -22.12 10.72
CA SER A 92 -3.77 -23.15 11.20
C SER A 92 -2.72 -23.57 10.17
N THR A 93 -3.00 -23.42 8.87
CA THR A 93 -2.09 -23.81 7.78
C THR A 93 -1.51 -22.63 7.00
N SER A 94 -2.24 -21.52 6.91
CA SER A 94 -1.87 -20.39 6.05
C SER A 94 -1.06 -19.31 6.75
N GLY A 95 -1.07 -19.28 8.09
CA GLY A 95 -0.38 -18.29 8.91
C GLY A 95 -1.31 -17.18 9.41
N ARG A 96 -0.72 -16.02 9.71
CA ARG A 96 -1.39 -14.84 10.23
C ARG A 96 -1.22 -13.69 9.25
N PHE A 97 -2.32 -13.02 8.90
CA PHE A 97 -2.34 -11.86 8.02
C PHE A 97 -3.02 -10.70 8.71
N ASN A 98 -2.41 -9.51 8.66
CA ASN A 98 -3.09 -8.27 8.99
C ASN A 98 -3.79 -7.78 7.73
N VAL A 99 -5.07 -7.44 7.85
CA VAL A 99 -5.89 -6.94 6.76
C VAL A 99 -6.50 -5.62 7.19
N ASP A 100 -6.25 -4.59 6.41
CA ASP A 100 -6.79 -3.25 6.62
C ASP A 100 -7.83 -2.97 5.53
N LEU A 101 -9.06 -2.75 5.96
CA LEU A 101 -10.12 -2.21 5.12
C LEU A 101 -10.19 -0.70 5.31
N GLY A 102 -10.28 0.04 4.22
CA GLY A 102 -10.26 1.49 4.26
C GLY A 102 -11.15 2.12 3.21
N ILE A 103 -11.50 3.38 3.43
CA ILE A 103 -12.04 4.26 2.40
C ILE A 103 -10.95 5.25 2.04
N ASP A 104 -10.58 5.30 0.78
CA ASP A 104 -9.59 6.23 0.25
C ASP A 104 -9.99 6.76 -1.13
N TRP A 105 -9.34 7.85 -1.54
CA TRP A 105 -9.52 8.42 -2.86
C TRP A 105 -8.77 7.61 -3.92
N ARG A 106 -9.41 7.42 -5.08
CA ARG A 106 -8.78 6.97 -6.32
C ARG A 106 -9.41 7.68 -7.50
N GLN A 107 -8.63 7.95 -8.55
CA GLN A 107 -9.12 8.61 -9.76
C GLN A 107 -9.62 7.61 -10.79
N ASN A 108 -8.91 6.49 -10.95
CA ASN A 108 -9.16 5.55 -12.03
C ASN A 108 -9.92 4.32 -11.54
N GLN A 109 -10.52 3.61 -12.50
CA GLN A 109 -11.09 2.30 -12.22
C GLN A 109 -9.98 1.29 -11.88
N PRO A 110 -10.20 0.39 -10.91
CA PRO A 110 -9.27 -0.70 -10.62
C PRO A 110 -8.96 -1.54 -11.86
N THR A 111 -7.69 -1.94 -12.00
CA THR A 111 -7.25 -2.87 -13.03
C THR A 111 -7.45 -4.31 -12.55
N GLN A 112 -7.93 -5.19 -13.43
CA GLN A 112 -8.18 -6.59 -13.09
C GLN A 112 -6.91 -7.44 -13.18
N PHE A 113 -6.56 -8.10 -12.09
CA PHE A 113 -5.45 -9.05 -11.99
C PHE A 113 -5.95 -10.43 -11.56
N SER A 114 -5.04 -11.41 -11.55
CA SER A 114 -5.35 -12.76 -11.05
C SER A 114 -5.79 -12.81 -9.59
N VAL A 115 -5.51 -11.77 -8.79
CA VAL A 115 -5.93 -11.64 -7.40
C VAL A 115 -7.25 -10.89 -7.23
N GLY A 116 -7.84 -10.37 -8.31
CA GLY A 116 -9.02 -9.50 -8.28
C GLY A 116 -8.71 -8.05 -8.69
N PRO A 117 -9.61 -7.09 -8.41
CA PRO A 117 -9.39 -5.67 -8.67
C PRO A 117 -8.23 -5.13 -7.84
N VAL A 118 -7.28 -4.47 -8.51
CA VAL A 118 -6.14 -3.76 -7.91
C VAL A 118 -6.25 -2.29 -8.31
N LEU A 119 -5.86 -1.36 -7.43
CA LEU A 119 -5.77 0.06 -7.82
C LEU A 119 -5.01 0.21 -9.14
N SER A 120 -5.41 1.18 -9.97
CA SER A 120 -4.65 1.50 -11.18
C SER A 120 -3.19 1.81 -10.82
N GLN A 121 -2.27 1.64 -11.78
CA GLN A 121 -0.86 1.89 -11.51
C GLN A 121 -0.64 3.33 -11.01
N ASP A 122 -1.29 4.30 -11.64
CA ASP A 122 -1.23 5.72 -11.28
C ASP A 122 -1.76 5.97 -9.86
N ASP A 123 -2.92 5.41 -9.50
CA ASP A 123 -3.49 5.57 -8.15
C ASP A 123 -2.61 4.90 -7.08
N ALA A 124 -2.09 3.69 -7.37
CA ALA A 124 -1.23 2.95 -6.47
C ALA A 124 0.10 3.68 -6.23
N VAL A 125 0.68 4.27 -7.27
CA VAL A 125 1.89 5.11 -7.19
C VAL A 125 1.60 6.39 -6.42
N ALA A 126 0.52 7.11 -6.75
CA ALA A 126 0.12 8.35 -6.05
C ALA A 126 -0.07 8.10 -4.55
N ASN A 127 -0.78 7.03 -4.18
CA ASN A 127 -0.99 6.61 -2.79
C ASN A 127 0.34 6.40 -2.05
N LYS A 128 1.37 5.89 -2.73
CA LYS A 128 2.67 5.59 -2.12
C LYS A 128 3.52 6.84 -1.92
N ILE A 129 3.52 7.75 -2.89
CA ILE A 129 4.18 9.04 -2.74
C ILE A 129 3.48 9.87 -1.64
N ALA A 130 2.14 9.87 -1.60
CA ALA A 130 1.35 10.53 -0.56
C ALA A 130 1.58 9.91 0.83
N ALA A 131 1.75 8.59 0.92
CA ALA A 131 2.10 7.92 2.18
C ALA A 131 3.47 8.34 2.70
N LEU A 132 4.49 8.39 1.83
CA LEU A 132 5.80 8.91 2.22
C LEU A 132 5.67 10.35 2.72
N TYR A 133 5.04 11.23 1.94
CA TYR A 133 4.81 12.64 2.28
C TYR A 133 4.18 12.81 3.68
N SER A 134 3.05 12.15 3.92
CA SER A 134 2.22 12.35 5.10
C SER A 134 2.82 11.73 6.37
N ARG A 135 3.21 10.45 6.34
CA ARG A 135 3.65 9.71 7.55
C ARG A 135 5.13 9.36 7.55
N GLY A 136 5.71 9.02 6.40
CA GLY A 136 7.13 8.66 6.30
C GLY A 136 7.52 7.45 7.14
N GLU A 137 6.76 6.36 7.06
CA GLU A 137 7.19 5.11 7.69
C GLU A 137 8.37 4.48 6.91
N PRO A 138 9.24 3.68 7.56
CA PRO A 138 10.41 3.08 6.92
C PRO A 138 10.13 2.41 5.56
N ARG A 139 9.02 1.68 5.46
CA ARG A 139 8.56 1.02 4.22
C ARG A 139 8.17 1.98 3.10
N ASP A 140 7.71 3.18 3.44
CA ASP A 140 7.28 4.17 2.44
C ASP A 140 8.50 4.73 1.68
N TYR A 141 9.67 4.81 2.32
CA TYR A 141 10.93 5.16 1.65
C TYR A 141 11.37 4.10 0.64
N LEU A 142 11.24 2.81 1.01
CA LEU A 142 11.57 1.70 0.10
C LEU A 142 10.62 1.68 -1.10
N ASP A 143 9.32 1.91 -0.87
CA ASP A 143 8.32 1.96 -1.94
C ASP A 143 8.57 3.15 -2.88
N ALA A 144 8.84 4.34 -2.34
CA ALA A 144 9.12 5.54 -3.13
C ALA A 144 10.41 5.39 -3.97
N ASP A 145 11.46 4.80 -3.39
CA ASP A 145 12.69 4.52 -4.13
C ASP A 145 12.46 3.49 -5.25
N ALA A 146 11.73 2.40 -4.98
CA ALA A 146 11.38 1.40 -6.00
C ALA A 146 10.54 2.00 -7.14
N ILE A 147 9.55 2.83 -6.82
CA ILE A 147 8.74 3.57 -7.80
C ILE A 147 9.64 4.42 -8.68
N ARG A 148 10.53 5.23 -8.10
CA ARG A 148 11.42 6.09 -8.87
C ARG A 148 12.44 5.29 -9.70
N GLN A 149 12.98 4.20 -9.16
CA GLN A 149 13.91 3.31 -9.86
C GLN A 149 13.26 2.55 -11.02
N SER A 150 11.94 2.33 -11.01
CA SER A 150 11.22 1.67 -12.10
C SER A 150 11.33 2.42 -13.43
N ALA A 151 11.63 3.72 -13.39
CA ALA A 151 11.68 4.63 -14.55
C ALA A 151 10.37 4.65 -15.39
N LEU A 152 9.25 4.19 -14.82
CA LEU A 152 7.93 4.26 -15.43
C LEU A 152 7.36 5.69 -15.42
N TYR A 153 7.85 6.52 -14.51
CA TYR A 153 7.44 7.90 -14.32
C TYR A 153 8.66 8.80 -14.21
N THR A 154 8.57 9.98 -14.78
CA THR A 154 9.48 11.09 -14.51
C THR A 154 9.20 11.68 -13.13
N ASP A 155 10.18 12.38 -12.55
CA ASP A 155 10.00 13.08 -11.27
C ASP A 155 8.81 14.07 -11.35
N ALA A 156 8.62 14.75 -12.48
CA ALA A 156 7.50 15.66 -12.68
C ALA A 156 6.13 14.96 -12.67
N GLU A 157 6.02 13.77 -13.28
CA GLU A 157 4.79 12.97 -13.26
C GLU A 157 4.49 12.44 -11.86
N LEU A 158 5.50 12.00 -11.10
CA LEU A 158 5.32 11.56 -9.71
C LEU A 158 4.78 12.69 -8.82
N LEU A 159 5.31 13.91 -8.98
CA LEU A 159 4.84 15.08 -8.23
C LEU A 159 3.42 15.48 -8.65
N ALA A 160 3.10 15.43 -9.95
CA ALA A 160 1.75 15.69 -10.44
C ALA A 160 0.72 14.68 -9.90
N LEU A 161 1.08 13.39 -9.86
CA LEU A 161 0.25 12.34 -9.26
C LEU A 161 0.01 12.60 -7.78
N ALA A 162 1.05 12.91 -7.02
CA ALA A 162 0.93 13.22 -5.60
C ALA A 162 -0.01 14.41 -5.35
N GLN A 163 0.18 15.50 -6.09
CA GLN A 163 -0.65 16.71 -5.99
C GLN A 163 -2.10 16.48 -6.43
N SER A 164 -2.34 15.61 -7.40
CA SER A 164 -3.69 15.23 -7.83
C SER A 164 -4.44 14.45 -6.74
N SER A 165 -3.73 13.63 -5.97
CA SER A 165 -4.30 12.80 -4.91
C SER A 165 -4.49 13.55 -3.58
N ASP A 166 -3.63 14.54 -3.30
CA ASP A 166 -3.69 15.35 -2.09
C ASP A 166 -3.54 16.84 -2.45
N PRO A 167 -4.62 17.63 -2.44
CA PRO A 167 -4.57 19.07 -2.67
C PRO A 167 -3.69 19.84 -1.66
N GLY A 168 -3.38 19.23 -0.51
CA GLY A 168 -2.47 19.77 0.50
C GLY A 168 -1.01 19.36 0.30
N PHE A 169 -0.65 18.70 -0.79
CA PHE A 169 0.72 18.32 -1.10
C PHE A 169 1.61 19.55 -1.28
N ASP A 170 2.67 19.62 -0.48
CA ASP A 170 3.65 20.71 -0.47
C ASP A 170 5.05 20.18 -0.81
N LEU A 171 5.68 20.81 -1.81
CA LEU A 171 6.94 20.34 -2.36
C LEU A 171 8.10 20.47 -1.37
N THR A 172 8.15 21.56 -0.60
CA THR A 172 9.17 21.79 0.43
C THR A 172 9.07 20.76 1.54
N MET A 173 7.86 20.44 1.99
CA MET A 173 7.63 19.40 3.00
C MET A 173 7.94 18.01 2.44
N PHE A 174 7.68 17.76 1.15
CA PHE A 174 8.05 16.49 0.52
C PHE A 174 9.56 16.28 0.43
N THR A 175 10.34 17.30 0.05
CA THR A 175 11.81 17.20 0.03
C THR A 175 12.39 17.05 1.44
N TYR A 176 11.85 17.78 2.42
CA TYR A 176 12.18 17.56 3.84
C TYR A 176 11.92 16.10 4.25
N ARG A 177 10.78 15.54 3.83
CA ARG A 177 10.41 14.16 4.13
C ARG A 177 11.32 13.15 3.46
N LEU A 178 11.70 13.35 2.20
CA LEU A 178 12.71 12.50 1.51
C LEU A 178 14.03 12.47 2.28
N ARG A 179 14.48 13.63 2.80
CA ARG A 179 15.71 13.73 3.58
C ARG A 179 15.64 13.02 4.93
N ALA A 180 14.45 12.89 5.51
CA ALA A 180 14.27 12.19 6.78
C ALA A 180 14.61 10.69 6.71
N VAL A 181 14.85 10.11 5.52
CA VAL A 181 15.38 8.74 5.36
C VAL A 181 16.70 8.53 6.12
N GLU A 182 17.51 9.58 6.28
CA GLU A 182 18.78 9.52 7.03
C GLU A 182 18.58 9.26 8.52
N THR A 183 17.38 9.51 9.05
CA THR A 183 17.03 9.31 10.46
C THR A 183 16.47 7.92 10.76
N ILE A 184 16.20 7.12 9.72
CA ILE A 184 15.60 5.80 9.85
C ILE A 184 16.70 4.74 10.07
N ASP A 185 16.71 4.14 11.27
CA ASP A 185 17.58 3.03 11.64
C ASP A 185 17.32 1.81 10.73
N TYR A 186 18.40 1.19 10.23
CA TYR A 186 18.35 -0.01 9.40
C TYR A 186 17.51 -1.15 10.02
N ARG A 187 17.51 -1.31 11.35
CA ARG A 187 16.69 -2.33 12.05
C ARG A 187 15.20 -2.21 11.76
N ARG A 188 14.73 -1.03 11.35
CA ARG A 188 13.33 -0.79 10.98
C ARG A 188 13.01 -1.19 9.54
N VAL A 189 14.02 -1.45 8.71
CA VAL A 189 13.85 -1.90 7.32
C VAL A 189 14.35 -3.32 7.08
N GLU A 190 15.17 -3.87 7.97
CA GLU A 190 15.65 -5.27 7.94
C GLU A 190 14.52 -6.30 7.69
N PRO A 191 13.31 -6.18 8.27
CA PRO A 191 12.21 -7.11 7.98
C PRO A 191 11.70 -7.12 6.53
N TYR A 192 12.11 -6.15 5.70
CA TYR A 192 11.72 -6.02 4.30
C TYR A 192 12.73 -6.65 3.31
N ASP A 193 13.60 -7.55 3.80
CA ASP A 193 14.59 -8.30 3.00
C ASP A 193 15.57 -7.40 2.20
N ILE A 194 15.91 -6.23 2.75
CA ILE A 194 16.92 -5.32 2.20
C ILE A 194 18.23 -5.44 2.98
N ASP A 195 19.37 -5.56 2.30
CA ASP A 195 20.68 -5.57 2.95
C ASP A 195 21.17 -4.16 3.29
N PRO A 196 22.11 -4.00 4.25
CA PRO A 196 22.57 -2.68 4.68
C PRO A 196 23.17 -1.83 3.55
N ALA A 197 23.89 -2.44 2.62
CA ALA A 197 24.54 -1.71 1.53
C ALA A 197 23.54 -1.24 0.47
N GLU A 198 22.47 -2.01 0.22
CA GLU A 198 21.35 -1.55 -0.59
C GLU A 198 20.56 -0.44 0.11
N TYR A 199 20.35 -0.53 1.42
CA TYR A 199 19.66 0.53 2.15
C TYR A 199 20.43 1.86 2.13
N GLU A 200 21.76 1.83 2.25
CA GLU A 200 22.60 3.03 2.04
C GLU A 200 22.47 3.60 0.61
N ARG A 201 22.21 2.75 -0.40
CA ARG A 201 21.93 3.20 -1.76
C ARG A 201 20.56 3.85 -1.86
N VAL A 202 19.53 3.27 -1.25
CA VAL A 202 18.19 3.88 -1.12
C VAL A 202 18.29 5.28 -0.52
N GLN A 203 18.99 5.42 0.61
CA GLN A 203 19.17 6.71 1.27
C GLN A 203 19.79 7.74 0.32
N ARG A 204 20.89 7.38 -0.36
CA ARG A 204 21.54 8.29 -1.33
C ARG A 204 20.63 8.67 -2.50
N ARG A 205 19.84 7.73 -3.03
CA ARG A 205 18.93 7.99 -4.16
C ARG A 205 17.78 8.93 -3.77
N LEU A 206 17.21 8.77 -2.58
CA LEU A 206 16.16 9.66 -2.08
C LEU A 206 16.70 11.05 -1.72
N ILE A 207 17.91 11.15 -1.15
CA ILE A 207 18.58 12.44 -0.93
C ILE A 207 18.87 13.14 -2.27
N SER A 208 19.37 12.40 -3.27
CA SER A 208 19.59 12.93 -4.60
C SER A 208 18.28 13.38 -5.25
N TRP A 209 17.16 12.71 -4.97
CA TRP A 209 15.85 13.15 -5.44
C TRP A 209 15.45 14.49 -4.83
N ALA A 210 15.57 14.63 -3.50
CA ALA A 210 15.27 15.87 -2.81
C ALA A 210 16.07 17.05 -3.39
N ILE A 211 17.38 16.87 -3.59
CA ILE A 211 18.26 17.88 -4.20
C ILE A 211 17.81 18.24 -5.63
N SER A 212 17.43 17.23 -6.42
CA SER A 212 16.98 17.46 -7.81
C SER A 212 15.68 18.27 -7.86
N ILE A 213 14.76 18.04 -6.93
CA ILE A 213 13.51 18.80 -6.81
C ILE A 213 13.84 20.25 -6.42
N GLU A 214 14.62 20.45 -5.36
CA GLU A 214 15.02 21.78 -4.86
C GLU A 214 15.78 22.60 -5.91
N SER A 215 16.49 21.95 -6.83
CA SER A 215 17.26 22.62 -7.89
C SER A 215 16.43 22.96 -9.13
N ALA A 216 15.20 22.45 -9.22
CA ALA A 216 14.28 22.68 -10.33
C ALA A 216 13.25 23.81 -10.04
N GLU A 217 13.20 24.30 -8.80
CA GLU A 217 12.48 25.53 -8.39
C GLU A 217 13.29 26.79 -8.75
#